data_AF-A0A1C6KFF2-F1
#
_entry.id   AF-A0A1C6KFF2-F1
#
_cell.length_a   1.000
_cell.length_b   1.000
_cell.length_c   1.000
_cell.angle_alpha   90.00
_cell.angle_beta   90.00
_cell.angle_gamma   90.00
#
_symmetry.space_group_name_H-M   'P 1'
#
loop_
_entity.id
_entity.type
_entity.pdbx_description
1 polymer ?
#
loop_
_entity_poly.entity_id
_entity_poly.type
_entity_poly.pdbx_seq_one_letter_code
_entity_poly.pdbx_strand_id
1 'polypeptide(L)'
;MFKKLKENNKKGFTLVELIVVLVILAILAALLIPALTGYIDKARNKSIVAETRQTVMAAQTLVDEKYANNASTAITVAPAGTVTYDEVRKLAETTGKISSVEVNNDGKITSLTYSNGGRTCTYSSVAQTNSSDGNYNVTKGDTPEA
;
A
#
# COMPACT_ATOMS: atom_id res chain seq x y z
N MET A 1 -12.12 42.74 -62.08
CA MET A 1 -10.85 42.81 -61.33
C MET A 1 -10.81 41.60 -60.37
N PHE A 2 -10.22 40.47 -60.79
CA PHE A 2 -10.20 39.25 -59.97
C PHE A 2 -9.06 39.31 -58.95
N LYS A 3 -9.41 39.35 -57.66
CA LYS A 3 -8.47 39.39 -56.54
C LYS A 3 -7.97 37.97 -56.28
N LYS A 4 -6.70 37.68 -56.62
CA LYS A 4 -6.06 36.40 -56.33
C LYS A 4 -6.14 36.10 -54.83
N LEU A 5 -6.78 35.00 -54.44
CA LEU A 5 -6.64 34.46 -53.09
C LEU A 5 -5.21 33.93 -52.94
N LYS A 6 -4.50 34.48 -51.95
CA LYS A 6 -3.17 34.06 -51.55
C LYS A 6 -3.21 32.59 -51.13
N GLU A 7 -2.57 31.72 -51.91
CA GLU A 7 -2.36 30.31 -51.58
C GLU A 7 -1.50 30.24 -50.32
N ASN A 8 -2.16 30.05 -49.17
CA ASN A 8 -1.48 29.72 -47.95
C ASN A 8 -0.97 28.30 -48.10
N ASN A 9 0.35 28.15 -48.30
CA ASN A 9 1.08 26.88 -48.24
C ASN A 9 0.93 26.22 -46.86
N LYS A 10 -0.26 25.71 -46.56
CA LYS A 10 -0.51 24.86 -45.41
C LYS A 10 0.07 23.49 -45.78
N LYS A 11 1.31 23.24 -45.36
CA LYS A 11 1.90 21.90 -45.37
C LYS A 11 1.01 21.02 -44.48
N GLY A 12 0.18 20.20 -45.11
CA GLY A 12 -0.68 19.24 -44.41
C GLY A 12 0.19 18.13 -43.83
N PHE A 13 -0.15 17.69 -42.62
CA PHE A 13 0.42 16.52 -41.99
C PHE A 13 -0.06 15.28 -42.76
N THR A 14 0.85 14.40 -43.17
CA THR A 14 0.46 13.21 -43.93
C THR A 14 -0.06 12.12 -42.99
N LEU A 15 -1.02 11.32 -43.45
CA LEU A 15 -1.50 10.16 -42.68
C LEU A 15 -0.38 9.15 -42.40
N VAL A 16 0.60 9.06 -43.32
CA VAL A 16 1.77 8.19 -43.18
C VAL A 16 2.62 8.62 -41.99
N GLU A 17 2.88 9.93 -41.82
CA GLU A 17 3.62 10.44 -40.67
C GLU A 17 2.91 10.13 -39.34
N LEU A 18 1.57 10.16 -39.28
CA LEU A 18 0.83 9.80 -38.06
C LEU A 18 0.95 8.31 -37.75
N ILE A 19 0.83 7.47 -38.78
CA ILE A 19 0.89 6.01 -38.60
C ILE A 19 2.26 5.58 -38.08
N VAL A 20 3.35 6.13 -38.64
CA VAL A 20 4.71 5.80 -38.17
C VAL A 20 4.91 6.20 -36.70
N VAL A 21 4.42 7.37 -36.29
CA VAL A 21 4.50 7.81 -34.89
C VAL A 21 3.72 6.88 -33.96
N LEU A 22 2.48 6.51 -34.33
CA LEU A 22 1.67 5.60 -33.52
C LEU A 22 2.32 4.21 -33.40
N VAL A 23 2.96 3.72 -34.47
CA VAL A 23 3.71 2.44 -34.44
C VAL A 23 4.88 2.53 -33.46
N ILE A 24 5.66 3.61 -33.48
CA ILE A 24 6.77 3.79 -32.54
C ILE A 24 6.25 3.89 -31.09
N LEU A 25 5.19 4.67 -30.84
CA LEU A 25 4.58 4.78 -29.51
C LEU A 25 4.04 3.45 -29.01
N ALA A 26 3.45 2.63 -29.88
CA ALA A 26 2.95 1.30 -29.51
C ALA A 26 4.08 0.36 -29.08
N ILE A 27 5.21 0.36 -29.80
CA ILE A 27 6.39 -0.46 -29.45
C ILE A 27 6.98 0.00 -28.12
N LEU A 28 7.13 1.32 -27.91
CA LEU A 28 7.64 1.85 -26.65
C LEU A 28 6.72 1.53 -25.48
N ALA A 29 5.41 1.69 -25.65
CA ALA A 29 4.43 1.36 -24.63
C ALA A 29 4.47 -0.13 -24.26
N ALA A 30 4.57 -1.02 -25.24
CA ALA A 30 4.62 -2.47 -25.01
C ALA A 30 5.81 -2.89 -24.13
N LEU A 31 6.96 -2.23 -24.25
CA LEU A 31 8.14 -2.50 -23.42
C LEU A 31 8.07 -1.82 -22.04
N LEU A 32 7.48 -0.61 -21.97
CA LEU A 32 7.42 0.18 -20.73
C LEU A 32 6.37 -0.30 -19.73
N ILE A 33 5.19 -0.73 -20.20
CA ILE A 33 4.07 -1.12 -19.34
C ILE A 33 4.45 -2.21 -18.32
N PRO A 34 5.05 -3.37 -18.68
CA PRO A 34 5.35 -4.42 -17.71
C PRO A 34 6.38 -4.00 -16.66
N ALA A 35 7.33 -3.13 -17.02
CA ALA A 35 8.28 -2.59 -16.07
C ALA A 35 7.56 -1.66 -15.07
N LEU A 36 6.69 -0.78 -15.57
CA LEU A 36 5.96 0.19 -14.75
C LEU A 36 5.01 -0.49 -13.76
N THR A 37 4.28 -1.54 -14.16
CA THR A 37 3.38 -2.28 -13.26
C THR A 37 4.14 -2.90 -12.08
N GLY A 38 5.32 -3.48 -12.31
CA GLY A 38 6.17 -4.03 -11.25
C GLY A 38 6.65 -2.96 -10.25
N TYR A 39 6.98 -1.76 -10.72
CA TYR A 39 7.37 -0.65 -9.83
C TYR A 39 6.21 -0.15 -8.98
N ILE A 40 5.01 -0.04 -9.56
CA ILE A 40 3.80 0.35 -8.84
C ILE A 40 3.48 -0.68 -7.75
N ASP A 41 3.59 -1.97 -8.08
CA ASP A 41 3.32 -3.04 -7.11
C ASP A 41 4.32 -3.04 -5.95
N LYS A 42 5.60 -2.80 -6.23
CA LYS A 42 6.64 -2.65 -5.20
C LYS A 42 6.41 -1.42 -4.32
N ALA A 43 6.02 -0.29 -4.92
CA ALA A 43 5.70 0.94 -4.19
C ALA A 43 4.51 0.73 -3.25
N ARG A 44 3.46 0.05 -3.71
CA ARG A 44 2.29 -0.29 -2.88
C ARG A 44 2.63 -1.26 -1.76
N ASN A 45 3.50 -2.26 -2.02
CA ASN A 45 4.00 -3.16 -0.98
C ASN A 45 4.79 -2.39 0.09
N LYS A 46 5.60 -1.40 -0.29
CA LYS A 46 6.35 -0.57 0.67
C LYS A 46 5.43 0.39 1.45
N SER A 47 4.42 0.95 0.81
CA SER A 47 3.40 1.78 1.48
C SER A 47 2.69 1.02 2.58
N ILE A 48 2.16 -0.18 2.28
CA ILE A 48 1.44 -0.98 3.28
C ILE A 48 2.37 -1.42 4.42
N VAL A 49 3.63 -1.75 4.14
CA VAL A 49 4.61 -2.08 5.19
C VAL A 49 4.85 -0.88 6.12
N ALA A 50 4.95 0.34 5.58
CA ALA A 50 5.11 1.55 6.37
C ALA A 50 3.89 1.82 7.26
N GLU A 51 2.67 1.70 6.72
CA GLU A 51 1.43 1.83 7.48
C GLU A 51 1.30 0.76 8.57
N THR A 52 1.64 -0.50 8.27
CA THR A 52 1.65 -1.58 9.26
C THR A 52 2.66 -1.30 10.36
N ARG A 53 3.85 -0.79 10.03
CA ARG A 53 4.86 -0.42 11.03
C ARG A 53 4.36 0.69 11.96
N GLN A 54 3.74 1.73 11.41
CA GLN A 54 3.09 2.78 12.21
C GLN A 54 2.02 2.20 13.13
N THR A 55 1.20 1.29 12.60
CA THR A 55 0.14 0.60 13.35
C THR A 55 0.71 -0.28 14.47
N VAL A 56 1.80 -1.02 14.23
CA VAL A 56 2.49 -1.83 15.26
C VAL A 56 3.05 -0.94 16.36
N MET A 57 3.69 0.18 16.02
CA MET A 57 4.23 1.12 17.01
C MET A 57 3.11 1.74 17.86
N ALA A 58 2.01 2.14 17.23
CA ALA A 58 0.84 2.67 17.92
C ALA A 58 0.22 1.63 18.87
N ALA A 59 0.02 0.40 18.37
CA ALA A 59 -0.50 -0.70 19.18
C ALA A 59 0.42 -0.99 20.38
N GLN A 60 1.72 -1.08 20.16
CA GLN A 60 2.70 -1.32 21.22
C GLN A 60 2.68 -0.21 22.27
N THR A 61 2.59 1.06 21.85
CA THR A 61 2.52 2.22 22.76
C THR A 61 1.30 2.13 23.68
N LEU A 62 0.12 1.86 23.10
CA LEU A 62 -1.12 1.74 23.88
C LEU A 62 -1.09 0.51 24.81
N VAL A 63 -0.51 -0.60 24.36
CA VAL A 63 -0.31 -1.78 25.21
C VAL A 63 0.63 -1.45 26.37
N ASP A 64 1.75 -0.79 26.13
CA ASP A 64 2.71 -0.40 27.18
C ASP A 64 2.05 0.52 28.22
N GLU A 65 1.24 1.49 27.80
CA GLU A 65 0.46 2.35 28.71
C GLU A 65 -0.51 1.55 29.58
N LYS A 66 -1.24 0.58 29.00
CA LYS A 66 -2.19 -0.24 29.75
C LYS A 66 -1.48 -1.24 30.67
N TYR A 67 -0.32 -1.75 30.25
CA TYR A 67 0.51 -2.68 31.02
C TYR A 67 1.06 -2.04 32.28
N ALA A 68 1.57 -0.80 32.16
CA ALA A 68 2.03 -0.03 33.31
C ALA A 68 0.91 0.21 34.35
N ASN A 69 -0.33 0.42 33.89
CA ASN A 69 -1.47 0.68 34.77
C ASN A 69 -2.15 -0.59 35.33
N ASN A 70 -1.96 -1.75 34.69
CA ASN A 70 -2.65 -3.00 35.05
C ASN A 70 -1.68 -4.19 35.01
N ALA A 71 -0.63 -4.14 35.84
CA ALA A 71 0.53 -5.06 35.83
C ALA A 71 0.22 -6.57 35.97
N SER A 72 -1.04 -7.00 36.05
CA SER A 72 -1.44 -8.40 36.25
C SER A 72 -2.59 -8.89 35.36
N THR A 73 -3.14 -8.06 34.47
CA THR A 73 -4.22 -8.47 33.55
C THR A 73 -3.69 -8.65 32.13
N ALA A 74 -4.08 -9.74 31.47
CA ALA A 74 -3.76 -9.97 30.06
C ALA A 74 -4.36 -8.83 29.20
N ILE A 75 -3.50 -8.09 28.52
CA ILE A 75 -3.93 -7.00 27.63
C ILE A 75 -4.32 -7.59 26.30
N THR A 76 -5.53 -7.25 25.85
CA THR A 76 -6.01 -7.65 24.53
C THR A 76 -6.14 -6.44 23.63
N VAL A 77 -5.67 -6.59 22.39
CA VAL A 77 -5.90 -5.61 21.32
C VAL A 77 -6.94 -6.22 20.39
N ALA A 78 -8.19 -5.78 20.51
CA ALA A 78 -9.35 -6.37 19.82
C ALA A 78 -10.46 -5.31 19.67
N PRO A 79 -11.50 -5.52 18.84
CA PRO A 79 -12.59 -4.54 18.69
C PRO A 79 -13.25 -4.12 20.01
N ALA A 80 -13.31 -5.04 20.98
CA ALA A 80 -13.80 -4.79 22.34
C ALA A 80 -12.75 -5.22 23.40
N GLY A 81 -11.46 -5.05 23.09
CA GLY A 81 -10.34 -5.39 23.98
C GLY A 81 -10.00 -4.28 24.98
N THR A 82 -8.92 -4.49 25.74
CA THR A 82 -8.32 -3.46 26.61
C THR A 82 -7.81 -2.26 25.82
N VAL A 83 -7.34 -2.52 24.60
CA VAL A 83 -7.01 -1.53 23.57
C VAL A 83 -7.85 -1.86 22.34
N THR A 84 -8.57 -0.89 21.82
CA THR A 84 -9.45 -1.08 20.66
C THR A 84 -8.73 -0.80 19.35
N TYR A 85 -9.20 -1.42 18.25
CA TYR A 85 -8.65 -1.15 16.92
C TYR A 85 -8.83 0.31 16.49
N ASP A 86 -9.88 0.98 16.96
CA ASP A 86 -10.12 2.39 16.66
C ASP A 86 -9.13 3.31 17.37
N GLU A 87 -8.76 3.01 18.62
CA GLU A 87 -7.70 3.73 19.33
C GLU A 87 -6.34 3.56 18.65
N VAL A 88 -5.99 2.34 18.26
CA VAL A 88 -4.75 2.06 17.52
C VAL A 88 -4.73 2.82 16.19
N ARG A 89 -5.82 2.78 15.43
CA ARG A 89 -5.91 3.45 14.13
C ARG A 89 -5.81 4.97 14.27
N LYS A 90 -6.43 5.54 15.30
CA LYS A 90 -6.36 6.97 15.58
C LYS A 90 -4.94 7.41 15.93
N LEU A 91 -4.23 6.63 16.74
CA LEU A 91 -2.84 6.92 17.11
C LEU A 91 -1.86 6.69 15.94
N ALA A 92 -2.13 5.70 15.09
CA ALA A 92 -1.32 5.40 13.92
C ALA A 92 -1.57 6.35 12.74
N GLU A 93 -2.63 7.16 12.78
CA GLU A 93 -3.09 8.02 11.68
C GLU A 93 -3.34 7.26 10.38
N THR A 94 -3.78 6.00 10.47
CA THR A 94 -4.04 5.14 9.32
C THR A 94 -5.54 5.04 9.01
N THR A 95 -5.90 4.70 7.77
CA THR A 95 -7.30 4.50 7.36
C THR A 95 -7.66 3.04 7.10
N GLY A 96 -6.67 2.15 7.08
CA GLY A 96 -6.88 0.74 6.79
C GLY A 96 -7.52 -0.05 7.94
N LYS A 97 -7.75 -1.33 7.67
CA LYS A 97 -8.39 -2.26 8.58
C LYS A 97 -7.35 -3.06 9.37
N ILE A 98 -7.46 -3.05 10.68
CA ILE A 98 -6.76 -4.00 11.56
C ILE A 98 -7.63 -5.24 11.69
N SER A 99 -7.10 -6.40 11.32
CA SER A 99 -7.86 -7.67 11.32
C SER A 99 -7.56 -8.52 12.55
N SER A 100 -6.29 -8.56 12.97
CA SER A 100 -5.86 -9.26 14.18
C SER A 100 -4.65 -8.58 14.78
N VAL A 101 -4.55 -8.66 16.11
CA VAL A 101 -3.37 -8.26 16.87
C VAL A 101 -3.20 -9.27 18.01
N GLU A 102 -1.99 -9.79 18.16
CA GLU A 102 -1.62 -10.72 19.23
C GLU A 102 -0.60 -10.05 20.15
N VAL A 103 -0.83 -10.18 21.46
CA VAL A 103 0.02 -9.64 22.52
C VAL A 103 0.46 -10.81 23.40
N ASN A 104 1.75 -10.90 23.72
CA ASN A 104 2.24 -11.88 24.68
C ASN A 104 2.01 -11.42 26.14
N ASN A 105 2.32 -12.30 27.09
CA ASN A 105 2.17 -12.01 28.52
C ASN A 105 3.07 -10.88 29.03
N ASP A 106 4.11 -10.51 28.27
CA ASP A 106 5.02 -9.40 28.57
C ASP A 106 4.54 -8.06 27.96
N GLY A 107 3.33 -8.03 27.38
CA GLY A 107 2.79 -6.83 26.75
C GLY A 107 3.45 -6.47 25.41
N LYS A 108 4.08 -7.43 24.73
CA LYS A 108 4.69 -7.23 23.40
C LYS A 108 3.79 -7.73 22.28
N ILE A 109 3.67 -6.91 21.23
CA ILE A 109 2.97 -7.31 20.01
C ILE A 109 3.77 -8.41 19.30
N THR A 110 3.19 -9.61 19.19
CA THR A 110 3.81 -10.76 18.49
C THR A 110 3.35 -10.90 17.05
N SER A 111 2.12 -10.47 16.75
CA SER A 111 1.54 -10.51 15.42
C SER A 111 0.58 -9.35 15.23
N LEU A 112 0.56 -8.75 14.04
CA LEU A 112 -0.42 -7.74 13.67
C LEU A 112 -0.74 -7.84 12.17
N THR A 113 -2.03 -7.90 11.83
CA THR A 113 -2.48 -7.92 10.44
C THR A 113 -3.23 -6.63 10.10
N TYR A 114 -2.69 -5.89 9.13
CA TYR A 114 -3.24 -4.64 8.64
C TYR A 114 -3.52 -4.72 7.13
N SER A 115 -4.66 -4.22 6.68
CA SER A 115 -5.07 -4.25 5.28
C SER A 115 -5.48 -2.87 4.79
N ASN A 116 -4.96 -2.48 3.63
CA ASN A 116 -5.34 -1.26 2.95
C ASN A 116 -5.14 -1.41 1.42
N GLY A 117 -6.01 -0.79 0.63
CA GLY A 117 -5.85 -0.71 -0.84
C GLY A 117 -5.63 -2.06 -1.54
N GLY A 118 -6.38 -3.11 -1.15
CA GLY A 118 -6.30 -4.45 -1.76
C GLY A 118 -5.05 -5.26 -1.36
N ARG A 119 -4.28 -4.79 -0.38
CA ARG A 119 -3.12 -5.49 0.17
C ARG A 119 -3.30 -5.72 1.66
N THR A 120 -2.78 -6.85 2.10
CA THR A 120 -2.70 -7.21 3.52
C THR A 120 -1.23 -7.36 3.87
N CYS A 121 -0.85 -6.78 5.00
CA CYS A 121 0.49 -6.92 5.55
C CYS A 121 0.38 -7.47 6.96
N THR A 122 1.09 -8.56 7.20
CA THR A 122 1.19 -9.21 8.50
C THR A 122 2.60 -8.99 9.05
N TYR A 123 2.67 -8.33 10.20
CA TYR A 123 3.87 -8.28 11.03
C TYR A 123 3.94 -9.51 11.93
N SER A 124 5.13 -10.06 12.12
CA SER A 124 5.41 -11.09 13.14
C SER A 124 6.71 -10.77 13.87
N SER A 125 6.74 -10.91 15.20
CA SER A 125 7.94 -10.69 16.01
C SER A 125 9.06 -11.69 15.73
N VAL A 126 8.74 -12.82 15.11
CA VAL A 126 9.70 -13.79 14.57
C VAL A 126 9.84 -13.60 13.07
N ALA A 127 11.09 -13.58 12.59
CA ALA A 127 11.37 -13.48 11.17
C ALA A 127 10.76 -14.68 10.43
N GLN A 128 9.89 -14.42 9.45
CA GLN A 128 9.30 -15.49 8.64
C GLN A 128 10.25 -15.82 7.48
N THR A 129 10.38 -17.11 7.16
CA THR A 129 11.24 -17.60 6.07
C THR A 129 10.79 -17.13 4.68
N ASN A 130 9.55 -16.63 4.56
CA ASN A 130 8.94 -16.08 3.34
C ASN A 130 8.61 -14.59 3.47
N SER A 131 9.41 -13.83 4.22
CA SER A 131 9.10 -12.42 4.48
C SER A 131 9.32 -11.54 3.26
N SER A 132 8.31 -10.73 2.94
CA SER A 132 8.39 -9.72 1.87
C SER A 132 9.33 -8.56 2.24
N ASP A 133 9.44 -8.24 3.54
CA ASP A 133 10.26 -7.15 4.06
C ASP A 133 10.63 -7.36 5.54
N GLY A 134 11.58 -8.29 5.82
CA GLY A 134 12.06 -8.53 7.19
C GLY A 134 11.05 -9.26 8.07
N ASN A 135 10.39 -8.56 9.00
CA ASN A 135 9.34 -9.13 9.85
C ASN A 135 7.93 -8.92 9.28
N TYR A 136 7.84 -8.34 8.08
CA TYR A 136 6.60 -7.96 7.43
C TYR A 136 6.39 -8.82 6.19
N ASN A 137 5.25 -9.49 6.13
CA ASN A 137 4.84 -10.28 4.98
C ASN A 137 3.65 -9.60 4.29
N VAL A 138 3.76 -9.31 3.00
CA VAL A 138 2.72 -8.64 2.23
C VAL A 138 2.06 -9.65 1.29
N THR A 139 0.75 -9.81 1.42
CA THR A 139 -0.07 -10.60 0.50
C THR A 139 -1.02 -9.68 -0.26
N LYS A 140 -1.28 -10.01 -1.53
CA LYS A 140 -2.36 -9.37 -2.28
C LYS A 140 -3.66 -9.96 -1.72
N GLY A 141 -4.56 -9.11 -1.24
CA GLY A 141 -5.85 -9.58 -0.74
C GLY A 141 -6.73 -10.04 -1.90
N ASP A 142 -7.56 -11.04 -1.69
CA ASP A 142 -8.50 -11.60 -2.68
C ASP A 142 -9.63 -10.63 -3.09
N THR A 143 -9.58 -9.36 -2.69
CA THR A 143 -10.54 -8.35 -3.15
C THR A 143 -10.04 -7.76 -4.47
N PRO A 144 -10.75 -7.99 -5.59
CA PRO A 144 -10.41 -7.37 -6.86
C PRO A 144 -10.41 -5.86 -6.68
N GLU A 145 -9.45 -5.19 -7.29
CA GLU A 145 -9.57 -3.76 -7.57
C GLU A 145 -10.84 -3.57 -8.39
N ALA A 146 -11.87 -2.99 -7.77
CA ALA A 146 -13.03 -2.46 -8.47
C ALA A 146 -12.74 -1.00 -8.87
#